data_AF-A0A7C6XUB1-F1
#
_entry.id   AF-A0A7C6XUB1-F1
#
_cell.length_a   1.000
_cell.length_b   1.000
_cell.length_c   1.000
_cell.angle_alpha   90.00
_cell.angle_beta   90.00
_cell.angle_gamma   90.00
#
_symmetry.space_group_name_H-M   'P 1'
#
loop_
_entity.id
_entity.type
_entity.pdbx_description
1 polymer ?
#
loop_
_entity_poly.entity_id
_entity_poly.type
_entity_poly.pdbx_seq_one_letter_code
_entity_poly.pdbx_strand_id
1 'polypeptide(L)'
;ATHYHLQGTKGAYQAAGALSSGPAIAIRTEEDPNGDQHWRPLFDFAEYLPDRYKIATDSEKNAGHGGGDFFIVDDFIQSIRENKEPYYNVYKACEWTAVGLLSELSLTNRSRMIEIPRFRKGMPREEQIIKI
;
A
#
# COMPACT_ATOMS: atom_id res chain seq x y z
N ALA A 1 -2.80 -1.61 19.98
CA ALA A 1 -2.71 -2.44 18.77
C ALA A 1 -3.35 -1.66 17.64
N THR A 2 -2.63 -1.40 16.56
CA THR A 2 -3.17 -0.69 15.39
C THR A 2 -3.95 -1.70 14.55
N HIS A 3 -5.24 -1.45 14.33
CA HIS A 3 -6.10 -2.31 13.53
C HIS A 3 -6.29 -1.68 12.15
N TYR A 4 -5.84 -2.36 11.10
CA TYR A 4 -6.01 -1.91 9.72
C TYR A 4 -7.15 -2.69 9.06
N HIS A 5 -8.04 -1.97 8.38
CA HIS A 5 -9.12 -2.55 7.60
C HIS A 5 -9.24 -1.78 6.28
N LEU A 6 -9.40 -2.49 5.19
CA LEU A 6 -9.62 -1.92 3.85
C LEU A 6 -10.77 -2.66 3.18
N GLN A 7 -11.76 -1.92 2.69
CA GLN A 7 -12.92 -2.48 1.98
C GLN A 7 -13.03 -1.86 0.58
N GLY A 8 -13.05 -2.71 -0.44
CA GLY A 8 -13.38 -2.36 -1.81
C GLY A 8 -14.67 -3.04 -2.28
N THR A 9 -14.97 -2.88 -3.57
CA THR A 9 -16.14 -3.51 -4.21
C THR A 9 -15.89 -4.96 -4.65
N LYS A 10 -14.62 -5.38 -4.69
CA LYS A 10 -14.19 -6.73 -5.12
C LYS A 10 -13.41 -7.48 -4.05
N GLY A 11 -13.34 -6.95 -2.84
CA GLY A 11 -12.61 -7.59 -1.75
C GLY A 11 -12.39 -6.69 -0.55
N ALA A 12 -11.86 -7.30 0.50
CA ALA A 12 -11.62 -6.71 1.80
C ALA A 12 -10.37 -7.31 2.43
N TYR A 13 -9.66 -6.50 3.23
CA TYR A 13 -8.52 -6.91 4.04
C TYR A 13 -8.74 -6.48 5.48
N GLN A 14 -8.31 -7.33 6.41
CA GLN A 14 -8.28 -7.04 7.83
C GLN A 14 -6.96 -7.51 8.43
N ALA A 15 -6.30 -6.64 9.20
CA ALA A 15 -5.15 -7.02 10.01
C ALA A 15 -5.55 -7.91 11.18
N ALA A 16 -4.57 -8.62 11.77
CA ALA A 16 -4.79 -9.37 13.00
C ALA A 16 -5.40 -8.46 14.09
N GLY A 17 -6.38 -8.98 14.82
CA GLY A 17 -7.11 -8.20 15.81
C GLY A 17 -7.82 -9.08 16.82
N ALA A 18 -8.64 -8.47 17.69
CA ALA A 18 -9.34 -9.19 18.76
C ALA A 18 -10.28 -10.32 18.25
N LEU A 19 -10.69 -10.24 16.98
CA LEU A 19 -11.64 -11.16 16.35
C LEU A 19 -10.99 -12.11 15.33
N SER A 20 -9.69 -11.97 15.03
CA SER A 20 -8.99 -12.79 14.04
C SER A 20 -7.61 -13.23 14.54
N SER A 21 -7.31 -14.52 14.38
CA SER A 21 -6.01 -15.11 14.77
C SER A 21 -4.83 -14.66 13.91
N GLY A 22 -5.08 -13.96 12.81
CA GLY A 22 -4.10 -13.45 11.87
C GLY A 22 -4.73 -12.50 10.84
N PRO A 23 -3.91 -11.91 9.95
CA PRO A 23 -4.44 -11.12 8.85
C PRO A 23 -5.30 -11.99 7.93
N ALA A 24 -6.43 -11.43 7.49
CA ALA A 24 -7.40 -12.11 6.64
C ALA A 24 -7.73 -11.27 5.41
N ILE A 25 -8.09 -11.96 4.33
CA ILE A 25 -8.49 -11.36 3.06
C ILE A 25 -9.73 -12.08 2.53
N ALA A 26 -10.65 -11.32 1.95
CA ALA A 26 -11.73 -11.83 1.11
C ALA A 26 -11.58 -11.14 -0.25
N ILE A 27 -11.39 -11.88 -1.34
CA ILE A 27 -11.08 -11.28 -2.64
C ILE A 27 -11.72 -12.08 -3.77
N ARG A 28 -12.36 -11.37 -4.69
CA ARG A 28 -12.90 -11.91 -5.93
C ARG A 28 -11.77 -12.07 -6.95
N THR A 29 -11.58 -13.29 -7.45
CA THR A 29 -10.64 -13.59 -8.56
C THR A 29 -11.39 -14.15 -9.77
N GLU A 30 -10.67 -14.44 -10.86
CA GLU A 30 -11.26 -15.12 -12.02
C GLU A 30 -11.62 -16.58 -11.67
N GLU A 31 -10.79 -17.23 -10.85
CA GLU A 31 -10.99 -18.60 -10.37
C GLU A 31 -12.02 -18.69 -9.24
N ASP A 32 -12.17 -17.63 -8.44
CA ASP A 32 -13.19 -17.51 -7.39
C ASP A 32 -14.01 -16.22 -7.52
N PRO A 33 -15.03 -16.23 -8.39
CA PRO A 33 -15.90 -15.09 -8.60
C PRO A 33 -16.70 -14.65 -7.37
N ASN A 34 -16.77 -15.46 -6.29
CA ASN A 34 -17.48 -15.11 -5.05
C ASN A 34 -16.53 -15.06 -3.84
N GLY A 35 -15.22 -14.99 -4.06
CA GLY A 35 -14.22 -15.01 -3.00
C GLY A 35 -14.26 -13.79 -2.08
N ASP A 36 -14.89 -12.69 -2.51
CA ASP A 36 -15.18 -11.51 -1.68
C ASP A 36 -16.24 -11.76 -0.61
N GLN A 37 -16.94 -12.90 -0.64
CA GLN A 37 -17.90 -13.32 0.39
C GLN A 37 -17.27 -14.23 1.47
N HIS A 38 -16.03 -14.67 1.27
CA HIS A 38 -15.38 -15.67 2.12
C HIS A 38 -14.03 -15.16 2.62
N TRP A 39 -13.89 -15.02 3.94
CA TRP A 39 -12.62 -14.67 4.56
C TRP A 39 -11.67 -15.87 4.60
N ARG A 40 -10.44 -15.65 4.16
CA ARG A 40 -9.34 -16.61 4.21
C ARG A 40 -8.12 -16.01 4.90
N PRO A 41 -7.25 -16.81 5.52
CA PRO A 41 -5.96 -16.33 5.99
C PRO A 41 -5.18 -15.68 4.86
N LEU A 42 -4.60 -14.49 5.09
CA LEU A 42 -3.82 -13.78 4.08
C LEU A 42 -2.66 -14.64 3.55
N PHE A 43 -2.06 -15.45 4.43
CA PHE A 43 -0.90 -16.28 4.10
C PHE A 43 -1.22 -17.50 3.24
N ASP A 44 -2.50 -17.82 2.99
CA ASP A 44 -2.87 -18.77 1.94
C ASP A 44 -2.37 -18.32 0.56
N PHE A 45 -2.10 -17.02 0.39
CA PHE A 45 -1.65 -16.38 -0.85
C PHE A 45 -0.15 -16.04 -0.83
N ALA A 46 0.63 -16.63 0.07
CA ALA A 46 2.06 -16.32 0.20
C ALA A 46 2.88 -16.62 -1.08
N GLU A 47 2.38 -17.48 -1.96
CA GLU A 47 3.01 -17.78 -3.25
C GLU A 47 3.12 -16.55 -4.17
N TYR A 48 2.21 -15.59 -4.04
CA TYR A 48 2.19 -14.35 -4.84
C TYR A 48 3.19 -13.29 -4.34
N LEU A 49 3.84 -13.52 -3.19
CA LEU A 49 4.88 -12.61 -2.72
C LEU A 49 6.08 -12.62 -3.66
N PRO A 50 6.68 -11.45 -3.94
CA PRO A 50 8.00 -11.39 -4.57
C PRO A 50 9.05 -12.21 -3.79
N ASP A 51 9.96 -12.86 -4.52
CA ASP A 51 10.92 -13.82 -3.95
C ASP A 51 11.77 -13.22 -2.83
N ARG A 52 12.14 -11.94 -2.93
CA ARG A 52 12.91 -11.23 -1.89
C ARG A 52 12.28 -11.29 -0.51
N TYR A 53 10.94 -11.34 -0.43
CA TYR A 53 10.24 -11.44 0.86
C TYR A 53 10.16 -12.88 1.36
N LYS A 54 10.10 -13.86 0.44
CA LYS A 54 10.07 -15.29 0.78
C LYS A 54 11.40 -15.75 1.39
N ILE A 55 12.52 -15.24 0.87
CA ILE A 55 13.88 -15.62 1.28
C ILE A 55 14.49 -14.72 2.37
N ALA A 56 13.70 -13.82 2.95
CA ALA A 56 14.15 -12.89 3.98
C ALA A 56 14.75 -13.62 5.18
N THR A 57 15.86 -13.11 5.70
CA THR A 57 16.52 -13.66 6.89
C THR A 57 15.69 -13.40 8.15
N ASP A 58 15.97 -14.14 9.23
CA ASP A 58 15.27 -13.93 10.51
C ASP A 58 15.52 -12.52 11.06
N SER A 59 16.71 -11.95 10.83
CA SER A 59 16.98 -10.56 11.23
C SER A 59 16.12 -9.56 10.45
N GLU A 60 15.89 -9.80 9.16
CA GLU A 60 15.08 -8.92 8.30
C GLU A 60 13.60 -9.02 8.66
N LYS A 61 13.09 -10.24 8.87
CA LYS A 61 11.70 -10.49 9.31
C LYS A 61 11.37 -9.87 10.67
N ASN A 62 12.38 -9.78 11.55
CA ASN A 62 12.24 -9.18 12.88
C ASN A 62 12.65 -7.70 12.94
N ALA A 63 13.00 -7.09 11.80
CA ALA A 63 13.13 -5.64 11.73
C ALA A 63 11.78 -4.95 11.98
N GLY A 64 11.78 -3.64 12.26
CA GLY A 64 10.60 -2.89 12.69
C GLY A 64 9.30 -3.19 11.91
N HIS A 65 8.15 -3.01 12.60
CA HIS A 65 6.80 -3.25 12.06
C HIS A 65 6.60 -4.59 11.34
N GLY A 66 7.16 -5.69 11.88
CA GLY A 66 6.98 -7.04 11.32
C GLY A 66 7.87 -7.33 10.10
N GLY A 67 9.01 -6.66 10.02
CA GLY A 67 10.04 -6.83 8.99
C GLY A 67 9.90 -5.90 7.79
N GLY A 68 8.77 -5.22 7.64
CA GLY A 68 8.51 -4.33 6.51
C GLY A 68 9.50 -3.16 6.42
N ASP A 69 9.91 -2.61 7.58
CA ASP A 69 10.80 -1.45 7.63
C ASP A 69 12.16 -1.72 6.99
N PHE A 70 12.66 -2.96 7.07
CA PHE A 70 13.93 -3.35 6.45
C PHE A 70 13.91 -3.11 4.94
N PHE A 71 12.87 -3.60 4.26
CA PHE A 71 12.79 -3.52 2.80
C PHE A 71 12.60 -2.09 2.30
N ILE A 72 11.94 -1.23 3.08
CA ILE A 72 11.78 0.19 2.74
C ILE A 72 13.15 0.89 2.75
N VAL A 73 13.96 0.63 3.77
CA VAL A 73 15.31 1.21 3.90
C VAL A 73 16.25 0.62 2.84
N ASP A 74 16.18 -0.70 2.61
CA ASP A 74 16.96 -1.37 1.57
C ASP A 74 16.65 -0.81 0.17
N ASP A 75 15.38 -0.66 -0.20
CA ASP A 75 14.97 -0.06 -1.47
C ASP A 75 15.52 1.35 -1.68
N PHE A 76 15.55 2.16 -0.62
CA PHE A 76 16.13 3.50 -0.66
C PHE A 76 17.66 3.46 -0.87
N ILE A 77 18.37 2.63 -0.10
CA ILE A 77 19.82 2.45 -0.23
C ILE A 77 20.19 1.94 -1.64
N GLN A 78 19.48 0.93 -2.15
CA GLN A 78 19.72 0.38 -3.47
C GLN A 78 19.47 1.41 -4.57
N SER A 79 18.48 2.29 -4.40
CA SER A 79 18.25 3.40 -5.33
C SER A 79 19.44 4.35 -5.42
N ILE A 80 20.07 4.66 -4.28
CA ILE A 80 21.31 5.47 -4.23
C ILE A 80 22.47 4.72 -4.90
N ARG A 81 22.68 3.45 -4.54
CA ARG A 81 23.83 2.65 -5.04
C ARG A 81 23.77 2.42 -6.55
N GLU A 82 22.57 2.23 -7.09
CA GLU A 82 22.35 2.00 -8.51
C GLU A 82 22.16 3.31 -9.30
N ASN A 83 22.19 4.46 -8.63
CA ASN A 83 21.90 5.77 -9.22
C ASN A 83 20.58 5.78 -10.02
N LYS A 84 19.54 5.17 -9.45
CA LYS A 84 18.18 5.13 -10.01
C LYS A 84 17.23 5.99 -9.17
N GLU A 85 16.19 6.49 -9.81
CA GLU A 85 15.14 7.21 -9.08
C GLU A 85 14.40 6.24 -8.13
N PRO A 86 14.27 6.58 -6.83
CA PRO A 86 13.51 5.75 -5.91
C PRO A 86 12.04 5.70 -6.32
N TYR A 87 11.40 4.55 -6.13
CA TYR A 87 9.99 4.37 -6.48
C TYR A 87 9.08 5.42 -5.82
N TYR A 88 9.39 5.80 -4.58
CA TYR A 88 8.78 6.91 -3.84
C TYR A 88 9.66 8.16 -3.94
N ASN A 89 9.59 8.85 -5.08
CA ASN A 89 10.27 10.13 -5.26
C ASN A 89 9.53 11.29 -4.54
N VAL A 90 10.14 12.48 -4.56
CA VAL A 90 9.61 13.68 -3.90
C VAL A 90 8.20 14.04 -4.39
N TYR A 91 7.91 13.83 -5.67
CA TYR A 91 6.62 14.18 -6.24
C TYR A 91 5.51 13.25 -5.77
N LYS A 92 5.73 11.93 -5.77
CA LYS A 92 4.78 10.97 -5.22
C LYS A 92 4.55 11.20 -3.73
N ALA A 93 5.62 11.48 -2.98
CA ALA A 93 5.52 11.82 -1.57
C ALA A 93 4.64 13.06 -1.34
N CYS A 94 4.83 14.13 -2.13
CA CYS A 94 3.97 15.31 -2.09
C CYS A 94 2.52 15.00 -2.46
N GLU A 95 2.28 14.22 -3.51
CA GLU A 95 0.93 13.83 -3.95
C GLU A 95 0.20 13.06 -2.85
N TRP A 96 0.85 12.09 -2.21
CA TRP A 96 0.26 11.29 -1.12
C TRP A 96 0.03 12.12 0.14
N THR A 97 0.98 12.98 0.49
CA THR A 97 0.86 13.88 1.65
C THR A 97 -0.26 14.90 1.44
N ALA A 98 -0.41 15.42 0.21
CA ALA A 98 -1.45 16.38 -0.13
C ALA A 98 -2.85 15.80 0.10
N VAL A 99 -3.10 14.52 -0.15
CA VAL A 99 -4.41 13.91 0.12
C VAL A 99 -4.84 14.09 1.57
N GLY A 100 -3.95 13.81 2.54
CA GLY A 100 -4.25 13.96 3.96
C GLY A 100 -4.42 15.42 4.40
N LEU A 101 -3.60 16.34 3.87
CA LEU A 101 -3.72 17.76 4.21
C LEU A 101 -4.98 18.39 3.59
N LEU A 102 -5.30 18.03 2.34
CA LEU A 102 -6.45 18.57 1.62
C LEU A 102 -7.76 17.96 2.10
N SER A 103 -7.76 16.75 2.69
CA SER A 103 -8.95 16.20 3.35
C SER A 103 -9.33 17.01 4.59
N GLU A 104 -8.36 17.41 5.41
CA GLU A 104 -8.61 18.30 6.55
C GLU A 104 -9.09 19.68 6.10
N LEU A 105 -8.51 20.21 5.02
CA LEU A 105 -8.97 21.46 4.43
C LEU A 105 -10.40 21.33 3.88
N SER A 106 -10.73 20.21 3.24
CA SER A 106 -12.08 19.91 2.76
C SER A 106 -13.06 19.88 3.93
N LEU A 107 -12.75 19.14 4.99
CA LEU A 107 -13.57 19.00 6.19
C LEU A 107 -13.90 20.36 6.81
N THR A 108 -12.87 21.20 7.01
CA THR A 108 -13.02 22.56 7.56
C THR A 108 -13.77 23.52 6.62
N ASN A 109 -13.93 23.15 5.34
CA ASN A 109 -14.66 23.89 4.33
C ASN A 109 -15.97 23.18 3.91
N ARG A 110 -16.64 22.50 4.85
CA ARG A 110 -17.94 21.82 4.65
C ARG A 110 -17.88 20.70 3.60
N SER A 111 -16.79 19.95 3.62
CA SER A 111 -16.57 18.80 2.72
C SER A 111 -16.60 19.16 1.23
N ARG A 112 -16.24 20.41 0.89
CA ARG A 112 -16.18 20.85 -0.51
C ARG A 112 -15.04 20.15 -1.24
N MET A 113 -15.18 19.99 -2.55
CA MET A 113 -14.09 19.52 -3.41
C MET A 113 -12.91 20.50 -3.36
N ILE A 114 -11.69 19.96 -3.19
CA ILE A 114 -10.43 20.71 -3.21
C ILE A 114 -9.55 20.12 -4.32
N GLU A 115 -9.02 20.98 -5.19
CA GLU A 115 -8.11 20.54 -6.24
C GLU A 115 -6.74 20.15 -5.66
N ILE A 116 -6.19 19.02 -6.14
CA ILE A 116 -4.84 18.59 -5.79
C ILE A 116 -3.82 19.42 -6.60
N PRO A 117 -2.80 20.02 -5.97
CA PRO A 117 -1.75 20.74 -6.67
C PRO A 117 -1.02 19.86 -7.69
N ARG A 118 -0.67 20.45 -8.84
CA ARG A 118 0.16 19.79 -9.85
C ARG A 118 1.64 19.89 -9.46
N PHE A 119 2.16 18.89 -8.76
CA PHE A 119 3.55 18.86 -8.29
C PHE A 119 4.57 18.58 -9.41
N ARG A 120 4.19 17.85 -10.45
CA ARG A 120 5.04 17.51 -11.61
C ARG A 120 4.74 18.39 -12.80
N LYS A 121 5.54 19.43 -13.03
CA LYS A 121 5.44 20.24 -14.26
C LYS A 121 5.86 19.40 -15.47
N GLY A 122 4.99 19.30 -16.48
CA GLY A 122 5.29 18.58 -17.72
C GLY A 122 5.22 17.05 -17.61
N MET A 123 4.48 16.50 -16.63
CA MET A 123 4.27 15.05 -16.51
C MET A 123 3.79 14.45 -17.84
N PRO A 124 4.45 13.41 -18.38
CA PRO A 124 3.98 12.69 -19.57
C PRO A 124 2.55 12.20 -19.40
N ARG A 125 1.77 12.15 -20.48
CA ARG A 125 0.34 11.77 -20.43
C ARG A 125 0.16 10.34 -19.91
N GLU A 126 1.11 9.48 -20.21
CA GLU A 126 1.15 8.07 -19.79
C GLU A 126 1.19 7.94 -18.27
N GLU A 127 1.90 8.85 -17.59
CA GLU A 127 1.99 8.89 -16.12
C GLU A 127 0.80 9.60 -15.45
N GLN A 128 0.01 10.38 -16.20
CA GLN A 128 -1.21 11.02 -15.70
C GLN A 128 -2.38 10.03 -15.60
N ILE A 129 -2.29 8.89 -16.29
CA ILE A 129 -3.34 7.87 -16.33
C ILE A 129 -2.95 6.76 -15.38
N ILE A 130 -3.58 6.73 -14.20
CA ILE A 130 -3.48 5.59 -13.29
C ILE A 130 -4.35 4.48 -13.86
N LYS A 131 -3.72 3.41 -14.35
CA LYS A 131 -4.42 2.15 -14.66
C LYS A 131 -4.62 1.42 -13.33
N ILE A 132 -5.87 1.30 -12.92
CA ILE A 132 -6.30 0.55 -11.72
C ILE A 132 -6.78 -0.82 -12.17
#